data_AF-A0A034WU92-F1
#
_entry.id   AF-A0A034WU92-F1
#
_cell.length_a   1.000
_cell.length_b   1.000
_cell.length_c   1.000
_cell.angle_alpha   90.00
_cell.angle_beta   90.00
_cell.angle_gamma   90.00
#
_symmetry.space_group_name_H-M   'P 1'
#
loop_
_entity.id
_entity.type
_entity.pdbx_description
1 polymer ?
#
loop_
_entity_poly.entity_id
_entity_poly.type
_entity_poly.pdbx_seq_one_letter_code
_entity_poly.pdbx_strand_id
1 'polypeptide(L)'
;KDVNDNAPVFAKDYRPVLPENVSPRKIIEIAAKDADDRARGNGGPFTFRLDPLASDLIRSSFKVEHDRRGDNGNGIAIVSSLRPFDREQQKSYLIPIEIKDNGTPPMTGTSTLTVIIGDVNDNKMLPGSKEVVVYNYQGQSHDTQIGRVYVHDLDDWDVPDKKYYWEAQEHQRFKLDTDTGIVMMRAGTRRGRYQLRFKVYDREQGQVDVPANMTVIVRDITHEAVQQAGSMRLAGISDEDFVRVWDYTQHKLQRSKLERFREKLAELLYTDRDYVDVFSVQLKSEHPLVTDVHFAARSPTQQPYFKAVRLNGVVLMH
;
A
#
# COMPACT_ATOMS: atom_id res chain seq x y z
N LYS A 1 29.42 -20.45 35.90
CA LYS A 1 30.56 -20.03 35.06
C LYS A 1 29.93 -19.75 33.70
N ASP A 2 30.05 -18.53 33.21
CA ASP A 2 29.49 -18.20 31.90
C ASP A 2 30.26 -18.95 30.80
N VAL A 3 29.55 -19.40 29.76
CA VAL A 3 30.08 -20.10 28.59
C VAL A 3 29.58 -19.33 27.37
N ASN A 4 30.41 -19.18 26.34
CA ASN A 4 30.02 -18.49 25.11
C ASN A 4 29.02 -19.35 24.33
N ASP A 5 27.72 -19.18 24.62
CA ASP A 5 26.62 -19.97 24.05
C ASP A 5 25.55 -19.12 23.35
N ASN A 6 25.71 -17.79 23.32
CA ASN A 6 24.89 -16.88 22.55
C ASN A 6 25.68 -16.29 21.38
N ALA A 7 25.05 -16.25 20.21
CA ALA A 7 25.63 -15.57 19.05
C ALA A 7 25.27 -14.07 19.09
N PRO A 8 26.18 -13.18 18.63
CA PRO A 8 25.92 -11.76 18.62
C PRO A 8 24.86 -11.37 17.59
N VAL A 9 24.08 -10.33 17.91
CA VAL A 9 22.99 -9.78 17.08
C VAL A 9 23.12 -8.27 16.97
N PHE A 10 22.36 -7.64 16.06
CA PHE A 10 22.28 -6.18 16.03
C PHE A 10 21.81 -5.61 17.37
N ALA A 11 22.42 -4.50 17.79
CA ALA A 11 22.07 -3.83 19.03
C ALA A 11 20.61 -3.34 19.04
N LYS A 12 20.09 -2.97 17.86
CA LYS A 12 18.76 -2.39 17.61
C LYS A 12 18.15 -2.96 16.32
N ASP A 13 16.85 -2.77 16.11
CA ASP A 13 16.22 -2.98 14.80
C ASP A 13 16.55 -1.78 13.89
N TYR A 14 17.59 -1.92 13.07
CA TYR A 14 18.03 -0.86 12.16
C TYR A 14 17.23 -0.92 10.86
N ARG A 15 16.54 0.19 10.52
CA ARG A 15 15.77 0.35 9.27
C ARG A 15 16.10 1.69 8.59
N PRO A 16 17.32 1.86 8.05
CA PRO A 16 17.69 3.08 7.36
C PRO A 16 16.87 3.26 6.09
N VAL A 17 16.56 4.53 5.78
CA VAL A 17 16.00 4.94 4.48
C VAL A 17 17.12 5.58 3.67
N LEU A 18 17.38 5.04 2.49
CA LEU A 18 18.31 5.58 1.50
C LEU A 18 17.47 6.19 0.36
N PRO A 19 17.46 7.52 0.16
CA PRO A 19 16.80 8.12 -0.99
C PRO A 19 17.34 7.53 -2.29
N GLU A 20 16.48 7.32 -3.27
CA GLU A 20 16.88 6.85 -4.59
C GLU A 20 17.73 7.87 -5.36
N ASN A 21 18.31 7.42 -6.48
CA ASN A 21 19.13 8.23 -7.39
C ASN A 21 20.34 8.95 -6.77
N VAL A 22 20.68 8.67 -5.51
CA VAL A 22 21.86 9.23 -4.84
C VAL A 22 23.14 8.51 -5.27
N SER A 23 24.22 9.28 -5.41
CA SER A 23 25.54 8.71 -5.62
C SER A 23 25.98 7.80 -4.45
N PRO A 24 26.88 6.82 -4.69
CA PRO A 24 27.36 5.90 -3.67
C PRO A 24 27.80 6.61 -2.39
N ARG A 25 27.28 6.15 -1.24
CA ARG A 25 27.49 6.81 0.06
C ARG A 25 27.35 5.86 1.23
N LYS A 26 27.86 6.28 2.38
CA LYS A 26 27.56 5.66 3.68
C LYS A 26 26.06 5.76 3.98
N ILE A 27 25.46 4.64 4.36
CA ILE A 27 24.06 4.50 4.74
C ILE A 27 23.91 4.59 6.26
N ILE A 28 24.59 3.70 7.00
CA ILE A 28 24.43 3.58 8.45
C ILE A 28 25.64 2.93 9.12
N GLU A 29 25.77 3.18 10.43
CA GLU A 29 26.67 2.44 11.33
C GLU A 29 25.85 1.50 12.23
N ILE A 30 26.29 0.25 12.33
CA ILE A 30 25.59 -0.81 13.04
C ILE A 30 26.49 -1.32 14.16
N ALA A 31 25.97 -1.28 15.38
CA ALA A 31 26.58 -1.92 16.54
C ALA A 31 25.91 -3.28 16.79
N ALA A 32 26.63 -4.15 17.50
CA ALA A 32 26.12 -5.45 17.92
C ALA A 32 26.01 -5.52 19.45
N LYS A 33 25.20 -6.46 19.91
CA LYS A 33 25.11 -6.86 21.30
C LYS A 33 25.16 -8.37 21.40
N ASP A 34 25.58 -8.84 22.55
CA ASP A 34 25.60 -10.24 22.93
C ASP A 34 24.95 -10.39 24.30
N ALA A 35 24.34 -11.55 24.55
CA ALA A 35 23.73 -11.86 25.84
C ALA A 35 24.76 -12.41 26.85
N ASP A 36 25.93 -12.87 26.38
CA ASP A 36 26.98 -13.44 27.21
C ASP A 36 27.71 -12.40 28.10
N ASP A 37 28.31 -12.86 29.20
CA ASP A 37 28.96 -12.00 30.19
C ASP A 37 30.32 -11.50 29.67
N ARG A 38 30.33 -10.24 29.21
CA ARG A 38 31.53 -9.56 28.72
C ARG A 38 32.68 -9.52 29.72
N ALA A 39 32.41 -9.49 31.03
CA ALA A 39 33.48 -9.48 32.04
C ALA A 39 34.29 -10.79 32.06
N ARG A 40 33.76 -11.85 31.43
CA ARG A 40 34.44 -13.15 31.28
C ARG A 40 35.16 -13.34 29.95
N GLY A 41 35.16 -12.32 29.09
CA GLY A 41 35.79 -12.37 27.77
C GLY A 41 34.90 -12.96 26.67
N ASN A 42 33.61 -13.14 26.93
CA ASN A 42 32.60 -13.51 25.93
C ASN A 42 31.98 -12.26 25.28
N GLY A 43 31.34 -12.40 24.13
CA GLY A 43 30.81 -11.25 23.37
C GLY A 43 31.90 -10.40 22.71
N GLY A 44 31.74 -9.07 22.71
CA GLY A 44 32.61 -8.17 21.94
C GLY A 44 34.08 -8.12 22.42
N PRO A 45 35.03 -7.62 21.60
CA PRO A 45 34.79 -6.87 20.37
C PRO A 45 34.27 -7.73 19.22
N PHE A 46 33.35 -7.16 18.45
CA PHE A 46 32.70 -7.85 17.35
C PHE A 46 33.42 -7.60 16.04
N THR A 47 33.46 -8.62 15.18
CA THR A 47 33.89 -8.46 13.79
C THR A 47 32.69 -8.59 12.86
N PHE A 48 32.59 -7.66 11.91
CA PHE A 48 31.50 -7.61 10.95
C PHE A 48 31.99 -7.89 9.54
N ARG A 49 31.12 -8.51 8.75
CA ARG A 49 31.34 -8.69 7.31
C ARG A 49 30.01 -8.97 6.61
N LEU A 50 29.97 -8.73 5.30
CA LEU A 50 28.88 -9.25 4.48
C LEU A 50 28.90 -10.78 4.51
N ASP A 51 27.73 -11.40 4.63
CA ASP A 51 27.59 -12.86 4.65
C ASP A 51 28.16 -13.48 3.35
N PRO A 52 28.98 -14.55 3.40
CA PRO A 52 29.50 -15.25 2.23
C PRO A 52 28.44 -15.93 1.37
N LEU A 53 27.19 -15.96 1.79
CA LEU A 53 26.05 -16.47 1.05
C LEU A 53 25.13 -15.36 0.54
N ALA A 54 25.48 -14.08 0.76
CA ALA A 54 24.77 -12.96 0.16
C ALA A 54 24.71 -13.11 -1.37
N SER A 55 23.58 -12.75 -1.97
CA SER A 55 23.39 -12.84 -3.43
C SER A 55 24.32 -11.89 -4.19
N ASP A 56 24.56 -12.18 -5.46
CA ASP A 56 25.38 -11.33 -6.34
C ASP A 56 24.83 -9.90 -6.44
N LEU A 57 23.50 -9.76 -6.40
CA LEU A 57 22.85 -8.45 -6.35
C LEU A 57 23.26 -7.66 -5.10
N ILE A 58 23.25 -8.29 -3.91
CA ILE A 58 23.64 -7.61 -2.67
C ILE A 58 25.13 -7.26 -2.69
N ARG A 59 26.00 -8.19 -3.13
CA ARG A 59 27.46 -7.96 -3.20
C ARG A 59 27.85 -6.84 -4.16
N SER A 60 27.13 -6.72 -5.28
CA SER A 60 27.37 -5.67 -6.27
C SER A 60 26.76 -4.33 -5.87
N SER A 61 25.81 -4.31 -4.92
CA SER A 61 25.06 -3.12 -4.55
C SER A 61 25.48 -2.49 -3.22
N PHE A 62 26.01 -3.28 -2.28
CA PHE A 62 26.35 -2.82 -0.94
C PHE A 62 27.73 -3.31 -0.48
N LYS A 63 28.34 -2.50 0.39
CA LYS A 63 29.59 -2.80 1.06
C LYS A 63 29.39 -2.75 2.57
N VAL A 64 29.94 -3.75 3.27
CA VAL A 64 29.97 -3.80 4.73
C VAL A 64 31.43 -3.79 5.16
N GLU A 65 31.84 -2.73 5.84
CA GLU A 65 33.20 -2.57 6.36
C GLU A 65 33.19 -2.61 7.88
N HIS A 66 34.15 -3.32 8.47
CA HIS A 66 34.33 -3.36 9.91
C HIS A 66 35.24 -2.22 10.36
N ASP A 67 34.73 -1.34 11.22
CA ASP A 67 35.55 -0.39 11.98
C ASP A 67 35.73 -0.87 13.42
N ARG A 68 36.96 -1.30 13.73
CA ARG A 68 37.36 -1.81 15.06
C ARG A 68 37.31 -0.76 16.16
N ARG A 69 37.35 0.53 15.83
CA ARG A 69 37.39 1.62 16.82
C ARG A 69 36.00 2.10 17.20
N GLY A 70 34.99 1.80 16.40
CA GLY A 70 33.61 2.16 16.68
C GLY A 70 33.07 1.51 17.95
N ASP A 71 32.02 2.12 18.51
CA ASP A 71 31.38 1.70 19.76
C ASP A 71 32.39 1.50 20.90
N ASN A 72 33.24 2.50 21.14
CA ASN A 72 34.30 2.47 22.18
C ASN A 72 35.27 1.28 22.04
N GLY A 73 35.63 0.91 20.81
CA GLY A 73 36.52 -0.22 20.52
C GLY A 73 35.83 -1.59 20.53
N ASN A 74 34.49 -1.62 20.62
CA ASN A 74 33.69 -2.84 20.54
C ASN A 74 33.44 -3.30 19.09
N GLY A 75 33.73 -2.45 18.11
CA GLY A 75 33.56 -2.74 16.69
C GLY A 75 32.17 -2.35 16.18
N ILE A 76 32.11 -1.76 14.99
CA ILE A 76 30.87 -1.48 14.26
C ILE A 76 30.99 -1.93 12.79
N ALA A 77 29.85 -2.16 12.15
CA ALA A 77 29.75 -2.23 10.70
C ALA A 77 29.40 -0.85 10.12
N ILE A 78 30.16 -0.41 9.12
CA ILE A 78 29.81 0.71 8.24
C ILE A 78 29.22 0.11 6.97
N VAL A 79 27.94 0.39 6.73
CA VAL A 79 27.24 -0.08 5.52
C VAL A 79 27.15 1.08 4.53
N SER A 80 27.56 0.84 3.29
CA SER A 80 27.57 1.83 2.21
C SER A 80 26.93 1.27 0.94
N SER A 81 26.29 2.14 0.16
CA SER A 81 25.87 1.82 -1.21
C SER A 81 27.06 1.88 -2.16
N LEU A 82 27.04 1.03 -3.19
CA LEU A 82 28.04 0.99 -4.27
C LEU A 82 27.53 1.54 -5.60
N ARG A 83 26.22 1.75 -5.69
CA ARG A 83 25.53 2.30 -6.86
C ARG A 83 24.29 3.10 -6.43
N PRO A 84 23.75 3.96 -7.30
CA PRO A 84 22.40 4.48 -7.15
C PRO A 84 21.36 3.36 -7.21
N PHE A 85 20.22 3.61 -6.58
CA PHE A 85 19.05 2.75 -6.62
C PHE A 85 17.89 3.50 -7.27
N ASP A 86 16.99 2.72 -7.85
CA ASP A 86 15.72 3.13 -8.42
C ASP A 86 14.65 2.40 -7.60
N ARG A 87 13.74 3.16 -7.00
CA ARG A 87 12.75 2.65 -6.07
C ARG A 87 11.64 1.91 -6.80
N GLU A 88 11.25 2.35 -8.00
CA GLU A 88 10.27 1.70 -8.88
C GLU A 88 10.74 0.31 -9.29
N GLN A 89 12.06 0.10 -9.39
CA GLN A 89 12.63 -1.22 -9.59
C GLN A 89 12.56 -2.10 -8.32
N GLN A 90 12.99 -1.58 -7.16
CA GLN A 90 12.97 -2.35 -5.91
C GLN A 90 12.99 -1.46 -4.66
N LYS A 91 11.90 -1.49 -3.89
CA LYS A 91 11.66 -0.63 -2.71
C LYS A 91 12.51 -0.96 -1.47
N SER A 92 13.06 -2.16 -1.36
CA SER A 92 13.88 -2.54 -0.21
C SER A 92 14.88 -3.65 -0.50
N TYR A 93 15.98 -3.65 0.25
CA TYR A 93 17.04 -4.66 0.16
C TYR A 93 17.29 -5.29 1.52
N LEU A 94 17.41 -6.62 1.53
CA LEU A 94 17.72 -7.43 2.71
C LEU A 94 19.19 -7.81 2.67
N ILE A 95 20.00 -7.18 3.54
CA ILE A 95 21.45 -7.33 3.57
C ILE A 95 21.84 -8.22 4.76
N PRO A 96 22.22 -9.50 4.54
CA PRO A 96 22.70 -10.37 5.61
C PRO A 96 24.12 -9.96 6.04
N ILE A 97 24.27 -9.62 7.32
CA ILE A 97 25.54 -9.22 7.93
C ILE A 97 25.90 -10.27 8.97
N GLU A 98 27.07 -10.87 8.78
CA GLU A 98 27.65 -11.80 9.73
C GLU A 98 28.42 -11.02 10.81
N ILE A 99 28.14 -11.37 12.06
CA ILE A 99 28.72 -10.80 13.27
C ILE A 99 29.39 -11.94 14.02
N LYS A 100 30.66 -11.76 14.37
CA LYS A 100 31.44 -12.72 15.13
C LYS A 100 31.89 -12.09 16.44
N ASP A 101 31.72 -12.80 17.53
CA ASP A 101 32.22 -12.41 18.85
C ASP A 101 33.72 -12.71 19.01
N ASN A 102 34.24 -12.42 20.20
CA ASN A 102 35.60 -12.72 20.61
C ASN A 102 35.67 -13.83 21.69
N GLY A 103 34.60 -14.61 21.84
CA GLY A 103 34.52 -15.72 22.80
C GLY A 103 35.42 -16.89 22.42
N THR A 104 35.52 -17.87 23.32
CA THR A 104 36.31 -19.10 23.09
C THR A 104 35.51 -20.35 23.48
N PRO A 105 35.05 -21.17 22.50
CA PRO A 105 35.13 -20.93 21.06
C PRO A 105 34.27 -19.73 20.62
N PRO A 106 34.65 -19.03 19.54
CA PRO A 106 33.87 -17.87 19.10
C PRO A 106 32.56 -18.31 18.46
N MET A 107 31.50 -17.53 18.68
CA MET A 107 30.22 -17.70 18.00
C MET A 107 30.02 -16.65 16.91
N THR A 108 29.27 -17.06 15.90
CA THR A 108 28.93 -16.27 14.72
C THR A 108 27.42 -16.26 14.57
N GLY A 109 26.84 -15.07 14.46
CA GLY A 109 25.43 -14.86 14.14
C GLY A 109 25.28 -14.08 12.83
N THR A 110 24.23 -14.36 12.06
CA THR A 110 23.84 -13.54 10.90
C THR A 110 22.58 -12.74 11.25
N SER A 111 22.66 -11.43 11.11
CA SER A 111 21.53 -10.51 11.23
C SER A 111 21.25 -9.83 9.89
N THR A 112 19.99 -9.67 9.52
CA THR A 112 19.60 -9.07 8.23
C THR A 112 19.20 -7.62 8.41
N LEU A 113 19.92 -6.70 7.76
CA LEU A 113 19.57 -5.30 7.69
C LEU A 113 18.56 -5.06 6.57
N THR A 114 17.42 -4.46 6.88
CA THR A 114 16.46 -3.99 5.87
C THR A 114 16.77 -2.54 5.52
N VAL A 115 17.31 -2.30 4.33
CA VAL A 115 17.46 -0.95 3.76
C VAL A 115 16.22 -0.64 2.95
N ILE A 116 15.53 0.44 3.29
CA ILE A 116 14.36 0.94 2.55
C ILE A 116 14.86 1.97 1.55
N ILE A 117 14.46 1.85 0.29
CA ILE A 117 14.72 2.89 -0.71
C ILE A 117 13.62 3.94 -0.57
N GLY A 118 14.02 5.18 -0.28
CA GLY A 118 13.10 6.30 -0.14
C GLY A 118 12.74 6.88 -1.49
N ASP A 119 11.45 7.15 -1.66
CA ASP A 119 10.87 7.79 -2.84
C ASP A 119 11.37 9.22 -3.00
N VAL A 120 11.76 9.55 -4.23
CA VAL A 120 11.99 10.91 -4.70
C VAL A 120 11.10 11.06 -5.92
N ASN A 121 10.37 12.17 -6.02
CA ASN A 121 9.55 12.47 -7.18
C ASN A 121 10.44 12.67 -8.42
N ASP A 122 10.76 11.58 -9.13
CA ASP A 122 11.63 11.54 -10.31
C ASP A 122 10.91 10.99 -11.55
N ASN A 123 9.68 10.50 -11.39
CA ASN A 123 8.83 10.05 -12.47
C ASN A 123 7.87 11.14 -12.92
N LYS A 124 7.42 11.02 -14.17
CA LYS A 124 6.46 11.95 -14.75
C LYS A 124 5.06 11.37 -14.69
N MET A 125 4.13 12.15 -14.15
CA MET A 125 2.69 11.90 -14.26
C MET A 125 2.28 11.71 -15.72
N LEU A 126 1.44 10.72 -15.95
CA LEU A 126 0.70 10.49 -17.19
C LEU A 126 -0.80 10.73 -16.99
N PRO A 127 -1.55 11.03 -18.06
CA PRO A 127 -2.99 11.25 -17.96
C PRO A 127 -3.71 10.06 -17.31
N GLY A 128 -4.62 10.36 -16.39
CA GLY A 128 -5.36 9.35 -15.63
C GLY A 128 -6.87 9.41 -15.84
N SER A 129 -7.55 8.30 -15.59
CA SER A 129 -9.01 8.26 -15.57
C SER A 129 -9.51 7.30 -14.50
N LYS A 130 -10.54 7.71 -13.75
CA LYS A 130 -11.17 6.89 -12.71
C LYS A 130 -12.69 6.90 -12.84
N GLU A 131 -13.31 5.75 -12.63
CA GLU A 131 -14.76 5.64 -12.48
C GLU A 131 -15.09 5.31 -11.03
N VAL A 132 -16.07 6.01 -10.45
CA VAL A 132 -16.52 5.79 -9.07
C VAL A 132 -18.04 5.68 -9.04
N VAL A 133 -18.53 4.64 -8.35
CA VAL A 133 -19.96 4.43 -8.11
C VAL A 133 -20.30 4.84 -6.68
N VAL A 134 -21.33 5.67 -6.52
CA VAL A 134 -21.81 6.15 -5.22
C VAL A 134 -23.30 5.86 -5.11
N TYR A 135 -23.76 5.40 -3.94
CA TYR A 135 -25.16 5.09 -3.68
C TYR A 135 -25.79 6.11 -2.74
N ASN A 136 -26.89 6.72 -3.19
CA ASN A 136 -27.75 7.57 -2.38
C ASN A 136 -28.83 6.73 -1.73
N TYR A 137 -28.89 6.77 -0.41
CA TYR A 137 -29.93 6.07 0.33
C TYR A 137 -31.28 6.79 0.17
N GLN A 138 -32.27 6.09 -0.40
CA GLN A 138 -33.59 6.64 -0.72
C GLN A 138 -33.54 7.94 -1.55
N GLY A 139 -32.54 8.08 -2.42
CA GLY A 139 -32.34 9.30 -3.22
C GLY A 139 -31.85 10.51 -2.42
N GLN A 140 -31.60 10.35 -1.12
CA GLN A 140 -30.99 11.38 -0.28
C GLN A 140 -29.47 11.25 -0.37
N SER A 141 -28.83 12.36 -0.72
CA SER A 141 -27.38 12.51 -0.74
C SER A 141 -26.94 13.56 0.27
N HIS A 142 -25.93 13.21 1.05
CA HIS A 142 -25.20 14.12 1.91
C HIS A 142 -23.88 14.51 1.24
N ASP A 143 -23.19 15.49 1.81
CA ASP A 143 -21.82 15.77 1.41
C ASP A 143 -20.96 14.51 1.61
N THR A 144 -20.45 13.97 0.51
CA THR A 144 -19.80 12.65 0.50
C THR A 144 -18.47 12.75 -0.21
N GLN A 145 -17.40 12.32 0.45
CA GLN A 145 -16.09 12.20 -0.17
C GLN A 145 -16.09 11.00 -1.13
N ILE A 146 -15.87 11.25 -2.42
CA ILE A 146 -15.91 10.21 -3.47
C ILE A 146 -14.54 9.59 -3.70
N GLY A 147 -13.49 10.41 -3.61
CA GLY A 147 -12.12 9.97 -3.80
C GLY A 147 -11.24 11.05 -4.43
N ARG A 148 -9.97 10.73 -4.62
CA ARG A 148 -8.98 11.62 -5.22
C ARG A 148 -9.03 11.60 -6.75
N VAL A 149 -8.77 12.73 -7.39
CA VAL A 149 -8.42 12.82 -8.81
C VAL A 149 -7.22 11.91 -9.10
N TYR A 150 -7.29 11.13 -10.17
CA TYR A 150 -6.28 10.13 -10.51
C TYR A 150 -5.47 10.54 -11.73
N VAL A 151 -4.15 10.47 -11.58
CA VAL A 151 -3.14 10.51 -12.65
C VAL A 151 -2.32 9.23 -12.51
N HIS A 152 -1.81 8.72 -13.62
CA HIS A 152 -0.91 7.57 -13.56
C HIS A 152 0.49 8.08 -13.21
N ASP A 153 0.96 7.74 -12.03
CA ASP A 153 2.30 8.07 -11.54
C ASP A 153 2.94 6.84 -10.92
N LEU A 154 4.26 6.72 -11.04
CA LEU A 154 5.02 5.62 -10.46
C LEU A 154 5.57 5.96 -9.08
N ASP A 155 5.72 7.26 -8.77
CA ASP A 155 6.15 7.73 -7.45
C ASP A 155 5.06 7.48 -6.41
N ASP A 156 5.43 6.88 -5.27
CA ASP A 156 4.51 6.78 -4.14
C ASP A 156 4.95 7.81 -3.11
N TRP A 157 4.17 8.87 -2.87
CA TRP A 157 4.36 9.94 -1.84
C TRP A 157 4.54 11.37 -2.37
N ASP A 158 4.25 11.62 -3.64
CA ASP A 158 4.31 12.94 -4.29
C ASP A 158 3.02 13.79 -4.22
N VAL A 159 1.97 13.32 -3.53
CA VAL A 159 0.69 14.05 -3.43
C VAL A 159 0.86 15.49 -2.90
N PRO A 160 1.73 15.77 -1.90
CA PRO A 160 1.99 17.14 -1.44
C PRO A 160 2.53 18.09 -2.53
N ASP A 161 3.22 17.54 -3.54
CA ASP A 161 3.84 18.30 -4.64
C ASP A 161 2.84 18.59 -5.76
N LYS A 162 1.73 17.84 -5.76
CA LYS A 162 0.65 17.95 -6.73
C LYS A 162 -0.36 19.03 -6.35
N LYS A 163 -0.89 19.68 -7.38
CA LYS A 163 -2.07 20.55 -7.30
C LYS A 163 -3.10 20.15 -8.33
N TYR A 164 -4.35 20.22 -7.91
CA TYR A 164 -5.48 19.72 -8.68
C TYR A 164 -6.42 20.87 -9.00
N TYR A 165 -6.79 21.00 -10.26
CA TYR A 165 -7.69 22.04 -10.72
C TYR A 165 -8.76 21.46 -11.63
N TRP A 166 -9.91 22.11 -11.68
CA TRP A 166 -10.88 21.86 -12.72
C TRP A 166 -10.30 22.26 -14.08
N GLU A 167 -10.51 21.44 -15.12
CA GLU A 167 -10.13 21.81 -16.48
C GLU A 167 -10.91 23.05 -16.96
N ALA A 168 -12.16 23.16 -16.51
CA ALA A 168 -13.08 24.25 -16.80
C ALA A 168 -13.65 24.83 -15.49
N GLN A 169 -14.85 25.41 -15.54
CA GLN A 169 -15.54 25.88 -14.34
C GLN A 169 -15.88 24.72 -13.38
N GLU A 170 -15.80 24.98 -12.07
CA GLU A 170 -16.23 24.03 -11.03
C GLU A 170 -17.66 23.55 -11.28
N HIS A 171 -17.87 22.23 -11.16
CA HIS A 171 -19.17 21.63 -11.36
C HIS A 171 -20.11 21.91 -10.18
N GLN A 172 -21.36 22.34 -10.45
CA GLN A 172 -22.35 22.74 -9.43
C GLN A 172 -22.67 21.68 -8.35
N ARG A 173 -22.39 20.41 -8.63
CA ARG A 173 -22.69 19.24 -7.77
C ARG A 173 -21.47 18.62 -7.09
N PHE A 174 -20.27 19.12 -7.38
CA PHE A 174 -19.04 18.57 -6.81
C PHE A 174 -18.17 19.72 -6.29
N LYS A 175 -17.26 19.39 -5.38
CA LYS A 175 -16.18 20.27 -4.93
C LYS A 175 -14.87 19.53 -5.13
N LEU A 176 -13.81 20.29 -5.37
CA LEU A 176 -12.44 19.78 -5.41
C LEU A 176 -11.65 20.48 -4.31
N ASP A 177 -10.98 19.70 -3.49
CA ASP A 177 -9.85 20.18 -2.70
C ASP A 177 -8.63 20.24 -3.61
N THR A 178 -8.11 21.45 -3.86
CA THR A 178 -7.01 21.69 -4.79
C THR A 178 -5.66 21.20 -4.28
N ASP A 179 -5.53 21.02 -2.97
CA ASP A 179 -4.28 20.59 -2.33
C ASP A 179 -4.21 19.07 -2.19
N THR A 180 -5.33 18.44 -1.85
CA THR A 180 -5.37 16.99 -1.66
C THR A 180 -5.90 16.23 -2.87
N GLY A 181 -6.51 16.91 -3.84
CA GLY A 181 -7.16 16.32 -5.00
C GLY A 181 -8.45 15.59 -4.68
N ILE A 182 -8.95 15.69 -3.45
CA ILE A 182 -10.17 15.01 -3.00
C ILE A 182 -11.40 15.67 -3.64
N VAL A 183 -12.21 14.85 -4.30
CA VAL A 183 -13.51 15.23 -4.88
C VAL A 183 -14.62 14.90 -3.89
N MET A 184 -15.41 15.90 -3.54
CA MET A 184 -16.59 15.78 -2.67
C MET A 184 -17.87 15.96 -3.49
N MET A 185 -18.79 15.00 -3.39
CA MET A 185 -20.17 15.14 -3.86
C MET A 185 -20.92 16.09 -2.94
N ARG A 186 -21.66 17.05 -3.50
CA ARG A 186 -22.52 17.94 -2.73
C ARG A 186 -23.85 17.26 -2.42
N ALA A 187 -24.41 17.57 -1.25
CA ALA A 187 -25.76 17.15 -0.88
C ALA A 187 -26.80 17.52 -1.96
N GLY A 188 -27.81 16.67 -2.13
CA GLY A 188 -28.85 16.83 -3.15
C GLY A 188 -28.42 16.49 -4.59
N THR A 189 -27.22 15.94 -4.79
CA THR A 189 -26.83 15.34 -6.08
C THR A 189 -27.72 14.13 -6.35
N ARG A 190 -28.38 14.12 -7.51
CA ARG A 190 -29.35 13.09 -7.93
C ARG A 190 -28.65 11.94 -8.64
N ARG A 191 -29.36 10.83 -8.82
CA ARG A 191 -28.89 9.73 -9.68
C ARG A 191 -28.51 10.23 -11.08
N GLY A 192 -27.43 9.70 -11.62
CA GLY A 192 -26.92 10.10 -12.94
C GLY A 192 -25.46 9.70 -13.16
N ARG A 193 -24.99 9.94 -14.39
CA ARG A 193 -23.58 9.81 -14.78
C ARG A 193 -23.00 11.21 -14.96
N TYR A 194 -21.99 11.56 -14.17
CA TYR A 194 -21.33 12.85 -14.19
C TYR A 194 -19.89 12.68 -14.66
N GLN A 195 -19.49 13.43 -15.68
CA GLN A 195 -18.11 13.44 -16.17
C GLN A 195 -17.43 14.71 -15.67
N LEU A 196 -16.37 14.53 -14.88
CA LEU A 196 -15.57 15.58 -14.29
C LEU A 196 -14.18 15.54 -14.95
N ARG A 197 -13.67 16.71 -15.33
CA ARG A 197 -12.37 16.84 -15.98
C ARG A 197 -11.51 17.81 -15.20
N PHE A 198 -10.26 17.42 -15.00
CA PHE A 198 -9.29 18.07 -14.15
C PHE A 198 -7.96 18.21 -14.87
N LYS A 199 -7.15 19.13 -14.37
CA LYS A 199 -5.74 19.30 -14.70
C LYS A 199 -4.93 19.15 -13.42
N VAL A 200 -3.84 18.40 -13.50
CA VAL A 200 -2.91 18.19 -12.40
C VAL A 200 -1.58 18.85 -12.72
N TYR A 201 -1.07 19.58 -11.74
CA TYR A 201 0.23 20.24 -11.78
C TYR A 201 1.15 19.59 -10.76
N ASP A 202 2.35 19.21 -11.18
CA ASP A 202 3.42 18.77 -10.29
C ASP A 202 4.46 19.89 -10.17
N ARG A 203 4.70 20.32 -8.93
CA ARG A 203 5.61 21.43 -8.60
C ARG A 203 7.08 21.04 -8.75
N GLU A 204 7.45 19.82 -8.39
CA GLU A 204 8.85 19.37 -8.39
C GLU A 204 9.30 18.97 -9.80
N GLN A 205 8.44 18.25 -10.53
CA GLN A 205 8.69 17.86 -11.92
C GLN A 205 8.39 18.97 -12.93
N GLY A 206 7.76 20.06 -12.50
CA GLY A 206 7.36 21.18 -13.36
C GLY A 206 6.31 20.80 -14.42
N GLN A 207 5.63 19.66 -14.27
CA GLN A 207 4.61 19.22 -15.20
C GLN A 207 3.32 20.00 -15.00
N VAL A 208 2.92 20.74 -16.03
CA VAL A 208 1.67 21.51 -16.05
C VAL A 208 0.59 20.81 -16.86
N ASP A 209 -0.66 21.05 -16.47
CA ASP A 209 -1.85 20.71 -17.25
C ASP A 209 -2.00 19.21 -17.62
N VAL A 210 -1.51 18.28 -16.78
CA VAL A 210 -1.69 16.84 -17.02
C VAL A 210 -3.18 16.50 -16.90
N PRO A 211 -3.84 15.99 -17.96
CA PRO A 211 -5.27 15.74 -17.95
C PRO A 211 -5.65 14.58 -17.01
N ALA A 212 -6.70 14.77 -16.22
CA ALA A 212 -7.27 13.74 -15.38
C ALA A 212 -8.80 13.72 -15.45
N ASN A 213 -9.40 12.55 -15.67
CA ASN A 213 -10.84 12.41 -15.80
C ASN A 213 -11.43 11.59 -14.66
N MET A 214 -12.61 11.98 -14.18
CA MET A 214 -13.39 11.19 -13.24
C MET A 214 -14.83 11.04 -13.72
N THR A 215 -15.28 9.80 -13.87
CA THR A 215 -16.71 9.51 -14.04
C THR A 215 -17.31 9.15 -12.69
N VAL A 216 -18.30 9.92 -12.23
CA VAL A 216 -19.07 9.61 -11.02
C VAL A 216 -20.44 9.08 -11.44
N ILE A 217 -20.74 7.84 -11.07
CA ILE A 217 -22.04 7.19 -11.30
C ILE A 217 -22.80 7.20 -9.98
N VAL A 218 -23.79 8.06 -9.88
CA VAL A 218 -24.68 8.14 -8.71
C VAL A 218 -25.89 7.24 -8.96
N ARG A 219 -26.08 6.26 -8.07
CA ARG A 219 -27.23 5.35 -8.06
C ARG A 219 -28.05 5.61 -6.80
N ASP A 220 -29.32 5.21 -6.82
CA ASP A 220 -30.14 5.22 -5.62
C ASP A 220 -30.27 3.80 -5.10
N ILE A 221 -30.21 3.63 -3.78
CA ILE A 221 -30.54 2.38 -3.11
C ILE A 221 -31.81 2.55 -2.28
N THR A 222 -32.74 1.61 -2.38
CA THR A 222 -34.02 1.67 -1.65
C THR A 222 -33.83 1.26 -0.19
N HIS A 223 -34.78 1.63 0.68
CA HIS A 223 -34.79 1.14 2.05
C HIS A 223 -34.88 -0.39 2.12
N GLU A 224 -35.71 -0.99 1.25
CA GLU A 224 -35.86 -2.43 1.15
C GLU A 224 -34.54 -3.13 0.81
N ALA A 225 -33.75 -2.58 -0.13
CA ALA A 225 -32.45 -3.14 -0.49
C ALA A 225 -31.49 -3.20 0.71
N VAL A 226 -31.52 -2.16 1.56
CA VAL A 226 -30.72 -2.11 2.79
C VAL A 226 -31.24 -3.09 3.83
N GLN A 227 -32.55 -3.18 4.02
CA GLN A 227 -33.15 -4.14 4.95
C GLN A 227 -32.88 -5.59 4.56
N GLN A 228 -32.89 -5.90 3.27
CA GLN A 228 -32.66 -7.23 2.73
C GLN A 228 -31.19 -7.49 2.36
N ALA A 229 -30.28 -6.59 2.72
CA ALA A 229 -28.89 -6.67 2.34
C ALA A 229 -28.21 -7.93 2.91
N GLY A 230 -27.37 -8.56 2.09
CA GLY A 230 -26.37 -9.49 2.54
C GLY A 230 -25.15 -8.76 3.09
N SER A 231 -24.41 -9.43 3.95
CA SER A 231 -23.18 -8.92 4.54
C SER A 231 -22.08 -9.97 4.48
N MET A 232 -20.87 -9.55 4.14
CA MET A 232 -19.69 -10.42 4.10
C MET A 232 -18.52 -9.70 4.77
N ARG A 233 -17.71 -10.46 5.53
CA ARG A 233 -16.45 -9.98 6.10
C ARG A 233 -15.29 -10.69 5.42
N LEU A 234 -14.38 -9.90 4.86
CA LEU A 234 -13.17 -10.36 4.19
C LEU A 234 -11.98 -10.17 5.12
N ALA A 235 -11.24 -11.24 5.41
CA ALA A 235 -9.98 -11.19 6.15
C ALA A 235 -8.80 -11.17 5.17
N GLY A 236 -7.78 -10.35 5.46
CA GLY A 236 -6.58 -10.23 4.64
C GLY A 236 -6.77 -9.44 3.34
N ILE A 237 -7.91 -8.74 3.17
CA ILE A 237 -8.22 -7.95 1.98
C ILE A 237 -8.66 -6.56 2.43
N SER A 238 -7.99 -5.51 1.95
CA SER A 238 -8.43 -4.12 2.17
C SER A 238 -9.62 -3.75 1.28
N ASP A 239 -10.30 -2.66 1.60
CA ASP A 239 -11.35 -2.08 0.75
C ASP A 239 -10.79 -1.68 -0.62
N GLU A 240 -9.58 -1.09 -0.64
CA GLU A 240 -8.86 -0.78 -1.88
C GLU A 240 -8.57 -2.05 -2.69
N ASP A 241 -7.99 -3.08 -2.08
CA ASP A 241 -7.68 -4.36 -2.74
C ASP A 241 -8.93 -5.06 -3.30
N PHE A 242 -10.09 -4.81 -2.70
CA PHE A 242 -11.36 -5.37 -3.15
C PHE A 242 -11.86 -4.69 -4.43
N VAL A 243 -11.68 -3.37 -4.55
CA VAL A 243 -12.16 -2.59 -5.71
C VAL A 243 -11.11 -2.36 -6.80
N ARG A 244 -9.82 -2.59 -6.50
CA ARG A 244 -8.68 -2.33 -7.39
C ARG A 244 -8.76 -3.11 -8.71
N VAL A 245 -8.40 -2.45 -9.81
CA VAL A 245 -8.30 -3.02 -11.17
C VAL A 245 -6.86 -3.15 -11.68
N TRP A 246 -5.89 -2.50 -11.05
CA TRP A 246 -4.48 -2.63 -11.40
C TRP A 246 -3.81 -3.77 -10.62
N ASP A 247 -3.08 -4.64 -11.32
CA ASP A 247 -2.21 -5.65 -10.73
C ASP A 247 -0.78 -5.12 -10.65
N TYR A 248 -0.30 -4.80 -9.44
CA TYR A 248 1.06 -4.30 -9.24
C TYR A 248 2.14 -5.36 -9.44
N THR A 249 1.82 -6.65 -9.30
CA THR A 249 2.79 -7.72 -9.50
C THR A 249 2.99 -8.01 -10.98
N GLN A 250 1.93 -7.91 -11.78
CA GLN A 250 1.97 -8.18 -13.21
C GLN A 250 2.00 -6.91 -14.08
N HIS A 251 1.96 -5.73 -13.46
CA HIS A 251 1.90 -4.41 -14.12
C HIS A 251 0.85 -4.35 -15.24
N LYS A 252 -0.38 -4.83 -14.96
CA LYS A 252 -1.45 -4.86 -15.95
C LYS A 252 -2.83 -4.60 -15.36
N LEU A 253 -3.76 -4.18 -16.22
CA LEU A 253 -5.18 -4.12 -15.87
C LEU A 253 -5.74 -5.54 -15.72
N GLN A 254 -6.49 -5.73 -14.65
CA GLN A 254 -7.23 -6.94 -14.34
C GLN A 254 -8.63 -6.62 -13.84
N ARG A 255 -9.45 -7.65 -13.72
CA ARG A 255 -10.78 -7.54 -13.13
C ARG A 255 -10.67 -7.43 -11.61
N SER A 256 -11.41 -6.49 -11.02
CA SER A 256 -11.42 -6.32 -9.55
C SER A 256 -12.09 -7.49 -8.84
N LYS A 257 -11.77 -7.66 -7.54
CA LYS A 257 -12.44 -8.68 -6.71
C LYS A 257 -13.94 -8.36 -6.56
N LEU A 258 -14.31 -7.07 -6.52
CA LEU A 258 -15.69 -6.62 -6.55
C LEU A 258 -16.44 -7.10 -7.79
N GLU A 259 -15.86 -6.95 -8.99
CA GLU A 259 -16.52 -7.39 -10.23
C GLU A 259 -16.65 -8.91 -10.27
N ARG A 260 -15.60 -9.64 -9.85
CA ARG A 260 -15.65 -11.10 -9.69
C ARG A 260 -16.72 -11.54 -8.69
N PHE A 261 -16.88 -10.80 -7.59
CA PHE A 261 -17.90 -11.03 -6.58
C PHE A 261 -19.32 -10.83 -7.13
N ARG A 262 -19.56 -9.70 -7.82
CA ARG A 262 -20.86 -9.42 -8.47
C ARG A 262 -21.25 -10.51 -9.45
N GLU A 263 -20.30 -10.96 -10.26
CA GLU A 263 -20.53 -12.04 -11.24
C GLU A 263 -20.83 -13.38 -10.57
N LYS A 264 -20.06 -13.73 -9.54
CA LYS A 264 -20.28 -14.99 -8.84
C LYS A 264 -21.65 -15.01 -8.14
N LEU A 265 -22.05 -13.90 -7.52
CA LEU A 265 -23.39 -13.78 -6.95
C LEU A 265 -24.48 -13.83 -8.02
N ALA A 266 -24.28 -13.17 -9.16
CA ALA A 266 -25.24 -13.18 -10.26
C ALA A 266 -25.49 -14.60 -10.77
N GLU A 267 -24.42 -15.39 -10.94
CA GLU A 267 -24.47 -16.80 -11.30
C GLU A 267 -25.27 -17.62 -10.25
N LEU A 268 -24.89 -17.52 -8.98
CA LEU A 268 -25.48 -18.30 -7.88
C LEU A 268 -26.96 -17.94 -7.60
N LEU A 269 -27.34 -16.70 -7.88
CA LEU A 269 -28.70 -16.20 -7.67
C LEU A 269 -29.57 -16.28 -8.94
N TYR A 270 -29.01 -16.73 -10.06
CA TYR A 270 -29.67 -16.74 -11.38
C TYR A 270 -30.23 -15.35 -11.75
N THR A 271 -29.40 -14.31 -11.62
CA THR A 271 -29.71 -12.93 -11.99
C THR A 271 -28.59 -12.33 -12.87
N ASP A 272 -28.78 -11.10 -13.35
CA ASP A 272 -27.73 -10.35 -14.04
C ASP A 272 -26.84 -9.60 -13.03
N ARG A 273 -25.56 -9.41 -13.35
CA ARG A 273 -24.62 -8.64 -12.51
C ARG A 273 -25.11 -7.21 -12.25
N ASP A 274 -25.85 -6.61 -13.19
CA ASP A 274 -26.38 -5.26 -13.06
C ASP A 274 -27.53 -5.16 -12.04
N TYR A 275 -28.05 -6.32 -11.60
CA TYR A 275 -28.98 -6.46 -10.48
C TYR A 275 -28.30 -6.83 -9.15
N VAL A 276 -26.96 -6.82 -9.10
CA VAL A 276 -26.17 -7.00 -7.88
C VAL A 276 -25.50 -5.66 -7.53
N ASP A 277 -26.04 -5.01 -6.50
CA ASP A 277 -25.57 -3.73 -5.98
C ASP A 277 -24.63 -3.97 -4.78
N VAL A 278 -23.35 -3.60 -4.92
CA VAL A 278 -22.41 -3.52 -3.80
C VAL A 278 -22.33 -2.07 -3.38
N PHE A 279 -22.99 -1.73 -2.28
CA PHE A 279 -23.22 -0.33 -1.90
C PHE A 279 -22.43 0.11 -0.66
N SER A 280 -21.71 -0.82 -0.01
CA SER A 280 -20.80 -0.51 1.09
C SER A 280 -19.60 -1.45 1.04
N VAL A 281 -18.39 -0.90 1.04
CA VAL A 281 -17.12 -1.60 1.23
C VAL A 281 -16.34 -0.76 2.24
N GLN A 282 -16.06 -1.33 3.42
CA GLN A 282 -15.51 -0.58 4.54
C GLN A 282 -14.38 -1.35 5.20
N LEU A 283 -13.16 -0.80 5.16
CA LEU A 283 -12.08 -1.27 5.99
C LEU A 283 -12.42 -1.06 7.48
N LYS A 284 -12.37 -2.13 8.27
CA LYS A 284 -12.67 -2.14 9.72
C LYS A 284 -11.43 -2.24 10.58
N SER A 285 -10.36 -2.86 10.08
CA SER A 285 -9.10 -3.02 10.78
C SER A 285 -7.98 -3.11 9.76
N GLU A 286 -6.84 -2.46 10.05
CA GLU A 286 -5.62 -2.56 9.26
C GLU A 286 -4.72 -3.71 9.73
N HIS A 287 -4.82 -4.10 11.02
CA HIS A 287 -3.93 -5.09 11.63
C HIS A 287 -4.70 -6.00 12.61
N PRO A 288 -5.21 -7.19 12.18
CA PRO A 288 -5.15 -7.71 10.81
C PRO A 288 -6.11 -6.97 9.87
N LEU A 289 -5.85 -7.04 8.56
CA LEU A 289 -6.74 -6.47 7.54
C LEU A 289 -8.12 -7.14 7.58
N VAL A 290 -9.16 -6.34 7.79
CA VAL A 290 -10.56 -6.79 7.79
C VAL A 290 -11.44 -5.77 7.08
N THR A 291 -12.20 -6.22 6.09
CA THR A 291 -13.12 -5.38 5.30
C THR A 291 -14.54 -5.94 5.34
N ASP A 292 -15.52 -5.09 5.66
CA ASP A 292 -16.94 -5.42 5.60
C ASP A 292 -17.55 -4.96 4.27
N VAL A 293 -18.32 -5.85 3.64
CA VAL A 293 -19.01 -5.60 2.36
C VAL A 293 -20.50 -5.80 2.56
N HIS A 294 -21.31 -4.81 2.22
CA HIS A 294 -22.77 -4.93 2.14
C HIS A 294 -23.24 -4.85 0.70
N PHE A 295 -24.15 -5.75 0.36
CA PHE A 295 -24.66 -5.91 -0.99
C PHE A 295 -26.12 -6.29 -0.99
N ALA A 296 -26.82 -5.95 -2.07
CA ALA A 296 -28.18 -6.38 -2.31
C ALA A 296 -28.24 -6.98 -3.73
N ALA A 297 -29.14 -7.94 -3.92
CA ALA A 297 -29.40 -8.48 -5.23
C ALA A 297 -30.90 -8.65 -5.45
N ARG A 298 -31.33 -8.49 -6.69
CA ARG A 298 -32.73 -8.64 -7.09
C ARG A 298 -32.86 -9.53 -8.31
N SER A 299 -34.04 -10.14 -8.46
CA SER A 299 -34.36 -10.90 -9.66
C SER A 299 -34.63 -9.94 -10.83
N PRO A 300 -34.30 -10.31 -12.08
CA PRO A 300 -34.69 -9.53 -13.26
C PRO A 300 -36.20 -9.50 -13.47
N THR A 301 -36.93 -10.48 -12.92
CA THR A 301 -38.36 -10.72 -13.17
C THR A 301 -39.26 -10.49 -11.96
N GLN A 302 -38.70 -10.34 -10.75
CA GLN A 302 -39.46 -10.17 -9.51
C GLN A 302 -38.91 -8.98 -8.69
N GLN A 303 -39.80 -8.06 -8.32
CA GLN A 303 -39.73 -7.38 -7.03
C GLN A 303 -40.36 -8.32 -6.01
N PRO A 304 -39.73 -8.62 -4.87
CA PRO A 304 -38.75 -7.81 -4.14
C PRO A 304 -37.27 -8.23 -4.28
N TYR A 305 -36.38 -7.49 -3.60
CA TYR A 305 -34.99 -7.93 -3.36
C TYR A 305 -34.93 -9.32 -2.74
N PHE A 306 -33.88 -10.09 -3.04
CA PHE A 306 -33.67 -11.38 -2.37
C PHE A 306 -33.47 -11.15 -0.87
N LYS A 307 -34.10 -11.99 -0.04
CA LYS A 307 -34.01 -11.89 1.42
C LYS A 307 -32.57 -12.05 1.90
N ALA A 308 -32.21 -11.31 2.95
CA ALA A 308 -30.88 -11.37 3.56
C ALA A 308 -30.45 -12.81 3.92
N VAL A 309 -31.37 -13.64 4.42
CA VAL A 309 -31.10 -15.06 4.74
C VAL A 309 -30.63 -15.85 3.52
N ARG A 310 -31.23 -15.61 2.34
CA ARG A 310 -30.81 -16.26 1.09
C ARG A 310 -29.44 -15.76 0.66
N LEU A 311 -29.21 -14.45 0.70
CA LEU A 311 -27.93 -13.84 0.30
C LEU A 311 -26.78 -14.33 1.18
N ASN A 312 -26.96 -14.27 2.50
CA ASN A 312 -25.96 -14.74 3.46
C ASN A 312 -25.76 -16.25 3.38
N GLY A 313 -26.82 -17.02 3.13
CA GLY A 313 -26.71 -18.47 2.91
C GLY A 313 -25.87 -18.81 1.67
N VAL A 314 -26.04 -18.08 0.57
CA VAL A 314 -25.24 -18.25 -0.65
C VAL A 314 -23.77 -17.93 -0.40
N VAL A 315 -23.47 -16.83 0.31
CA VAL A 315 -22.08 -16.48 0.64
C VAL A 315 -21.47 -17.48 1.62
N LEU A 316 -22.22 -18.03 2.57
CA LEU A 316 -21.69 -19.01 3.53
C LEU A 316 -21.30 -20.34 2.87
N MET A 317 -21.97 -20.72 1.78
CA MET A 317 -21.76 -22.01 1.11
C MET A 317 -20.57 -22.02 0.13
N HIS A 318 -19.98 -20.86 -0.18
CA HIS A 318 -19.00 -20.69 -1.26
C HIS A 318 -17.81 -19.83 -0.85
#